data_AF-A0A819HB53-F1
#
_entry.id   AF-A0A819HB53-F1
#
_cell.length_a   1.000
_cell.length_b   1.000
_cell.length_c   1.000
_cell.angle_alpha   90.00
_cell.angle_beta   90.00
_cell.angle_gamma   90.00
#
_symmetry.space_group_name_H-M   'P 1'
#
loop_
_entity.id
_entity.type
_entity.pdbx_description
1 polymer ?
#
loop_
_entity_poly.entity_id
_entity_poly.type
_entity_poly.pdbx_seq_one_letter_code
_entity_poly.pdbx_strand_id
1 'polypeptide(L)'
;EKLRIFARERQLRLQAEKERDEIERKFIEYQQQMKEIHDTLLKYQEAAELLARKAHISSEEARLQAEKAIEIETQLERCKYEMNRNEEEKRLYARQISECEQIISTLVNDSVKNRNEAEELKLEVAKWRVAEAAAREKLLSITQLNQSIAVSTAAQHAQHNLTQSSPRTISPPPYRPMHRVQEPNPNDERAYLIEKQSKQAQLALQLQDLKNVIQSKTIEGQKTQLDMDYEQNLAVGDNKYSTIQKASSGTASKRMAMLQDL
;
A
#
# COMPACT_ATOMS: atom_id res chain seq x y z
N GLU A 1 23.98 37.88 75.73
CA GLU A 1 24.21 37.75 74.26
C GLU A 1 24.30 36.31 73.77
N LYS A 2 25.36 35.53 74.08
CA LYS A 2 25.61 34.17 73.56
C LYS A 2 24.38 33.24 73.47
N LEU A 3 23.54 33.19 74.52
CA LEU A 3 22.26 32.44 74.53
C LEU A 3 21.29 32.82 73.39
N ARG A 4 21.22 34.09 73.00
CA ARG A 4 20.36 34.59 71.91
C ARG A 4 20.88 34.16 70.54
N ILE A 5 22.21 34.09 70.37
CA ILE A 5 22.86 33.55 69.17
C ILE A 5 22.58 32.04 69.08
N PHE A 6 22.79 31.29 70.16
CA PHE A 6 22.51 29.85 70.22
C PHE A 6 21.02 29.52 69.96
N ALA A 7 20.09 30.31 70.49
CA ALA A 7 18.66 30.14 70.21
C ALA A 7 18.33 30.36 68.72
N ARG A 8 18.89 31.39 68.09
CA ARG A 8 18.72 31.66 66.64
C ARG A 8 19.34 30.55 65.79
N GLU A 9 20.54 30.11 66.12
CA GLU A 9 21.23 29.00 65.45
C GLU A 9 20.41 27.71 65.52
N ARG A 10 19.90 27.37 66.71
CA ARG A 10 19.01 26.20 66.89
C ARG A 10 17.72 26.33 66.08
N GLN A 11 17.12 27.52 66.01
CA GLN A 11 15.93 27.76 65.18
C GLN A 11 16.20 27.58 63.70
N LEU A 12 17.33 28.11 63.19
CA LEU A 12 17.72 27.97 61.78
C LEU A 12 18.00 26.50 61.42
N ARG A 13 18.67 25.74 62.29
CA ARG A 13 18.86 24.29 62.10
C ARG A 13 17.53 23.53 62.07
N LEU A 14 16.62 23.80 63.02
CA LEU A 14 15.29 23.18 63.07
C LEU A 14 14.40 23.57 61.88
N GLN A 15 14.66 24.70 61.22
CA GLN A 15 13.99 25.06 59.97
C GLN A 15 14.58 24.29 58.79
N ALA A 16 15.90 24.32 58.60
CA ALA A 16 16.57 23.59 57.52
C ALA A 16 16.35 22.06 57.60
N GLU A 17 16.24 21.52 58.81
CA GLU A 17 15.90 20.12 59.07
C GLU A 17 14.45 19.79 58.63
N LYS A 18 13.47 20.65 58.93
CA LYS A 18 12.10 20.48 58.41
C LYS A 18 12.01 20.60 56.90
N GLU A 19 12.75 21.54 56.32
CA GLU A 19 12.81 21.75 54.86
C GLU A 19 13.43 20.54 54.16
N ARG A 20 14.51 19.96 54.72
CA ARG A 20 15.06 18.65 54.30
C ARG A 20 14.00 17.55 54.37
N ASP A 21 13.38 17.37 55.52
CA ASP A 21 12.42 16.28 55.75
C ASP A 21 11.15 16.42 54.89
N GLU A 22 10.80 17.64 54.46
CA GLU A 22 9.71 17.90 53.51
C GLU A 22 10.12 17.57 52.06
N ILE A 23 11.33 17.95 51.65
CA ILE A 23 11.90 17.62 50.34
C ILE A 23 12.07 16.10 50.21
N GLU A 24 12.57 15.42 51.24
CA GLU A 24 12.76 13.96 51.25
C GLU A 24 11.42 13.21 51.12
N ARG A 25 10.37 13.65 51.84
CA ARG A 25 9.02 13.09 51.67
C ARG A 25 8.47 13.28 50.25
N LYS A 26 8.61 14.48 49.67
CA LYS A 26 8.20 14.74 48.28
C LYS A 26 9.00 13.91 47.27
N PHE A 27 10.29 13.71 47.51
CA PHE A 27 11.15 12.87 46.67
C PHE A 27 10.69 11.40 46.69
N ILE A 28 10.39 10.85 47.87
CA ILE A 28 9.83 9.49 48.03
C ILE A 28 8.47 9.37 47.33
N GLU A 29 7.60 10.37 47.49
CA GLU A 29 6.28 10.42 46.84
C GLU A 29 6.41 10.40 45.30
N TYR A 30 7.23 11.28 44.72
CA TYR A 30 7.48 11.27 43.27
C TYR A 30 8.16 9.97 42.80
N GLN A 31 9.05 9.37 43.60
CA GLN A 31 9.67 8.09 43.27
C GLN A 31 8.65 6.94 43.27
N GLN A 32 7.64 6.99 44.15
CA GLN A 32 6.53 6.03 44.14
C GLN A 32 5.62 6.25 42.93
N GLN A 33 5.17 7.49 42.70
CA GLN A 33 4.34 7.84 41.53
C GLN A 33 5.01 7.44 40.20
N MET A 34 6.32 7.63 40.08
CA MET A 34 7.07 7.23 38.89
C MET A 34 7.10 5.71 38.67
N LYS A 35 7.16 4.91 39.74
CA LYS A 35 7.04 3.44 39.67
C LYS A 35 5.63 3.01 39.29
N GLU A 36 4.61 3.58 39.92
CA GLU A 36 3.20 3.27 39.64
C GLU A 36 2.82 3.59 38.18
N ILE A 37 3.32 4.72 37.65
CA ILE A 37 3.18 5.07 36.22
C ILE A 37 3.94 4.08 35.32
N HIS A 38 5.15 3.67 35.68
CA HIS A 38 5.94 2.71 34.90
C HIS A 38 5.30 1.31 34.85
N ASP A 39 4.88 0.78 36.00
CA ASP A 39 4.18 -0.51 36.11
C ASP A 39 2.84 -0.49 35.36
N THR A 40 2.20 0.68 35.29
CA THR A 40 0.96 0.88 34.52
C THR A 40 1.24 0.95 33.02
N LEU A 41 2.32 1.62 32.60
CA LEU A 41 2.78 1.67 31.21
C LEU A 41 3.15 0.28 30.67
N LEU A 42 3.86 -0.54 31.46
CA LEU A 42 4.20 -1.91 31.08
C LEU A 42 2.95 -2.76 30.82
N LYS A 43 1.96 -2.73 31.71
CA LYS A 43 0.66 -3.43 31.53
C LYS A 43 -0.07 -2.98 30.26
N TYR A 44 -0.02 -1.69 29.92
CA TYR A 44 -0.61 -1.21 28.67
C TYR A 44 0.18 -1.61 27.43
N GLN A 45 1.52 -1.71 27.50
CA GLN A 45 2.33 -2.26 26.40
C GLN A 45 2.00 -3.74 26.17
N GLU A 46 2.00 -4.56 27.24
CA GLU A 46 1.64 -5.99 27.16
C GLU A 46 0.23 -6.19 26.56
N ALA A 47 -0.75 -5.39 27.00
CA ALA A 47 -2.10 -5.41 26.45
C ALA A 47 -2.13 -5.02 24.96
N ALA A 48 -1.36 -4.02 24.54
CA ALA A 48 -1.26 -3.61 23.14
C ALA A 48 -0.60 -4.69 22.26
N GLU A 49 0.46 -5.35 22.75
CA GLU A 49 1.09 -6.48 22.05
C GLU A 49 0.14 -7.69 21.91
N LEU A 50 -0.62 -8.02 22.96
CA LEU A 50 -1.61 -9.09 22.91
C LEU A 50 -2.75 -8.77 21.92
N LEU A 51 -3.22 -7.51 21.89
CA LEU A 51 -4.22 -7.06 20.92
C LEU A 51 -3.69 -7.11 19.48
N ALA A 52 -2.43 -6.69 19.24
CA ALA A 52 -1.80 -6.76 17.94
C ALA A 52 -1.65 -8.22 17.44
N ARG A 53 -1.21 -9.14 18.31
CA ARG A 53 -1.15 -10.58 17.99
C ARG A 53 -2.53 -11.16 17.70
N LYS A 54 -3.57 -10.80 18.47
CA LYS A 54 -4.95 -11.23 18.23
C LYS A 54 -5.50 -10.72 16.89
N ALA A 55 -5.24 -9.45 16.55
CA ALA A 55 -5.64 -8.87 15.27
C ALA A 55 -4.95 -9.55 14.08
N HIS A 56 -3.65 -9.86 14.20
CA HIS A 56 -2.92 -10.58 13.16
C HIS A 56 -3.46 -12.00 12.94
N ILE A 57 -3.71 -12.77 14.01
CA ILE A 57 -4.30 -14.12 13.92
C ILE A 57 -5.68 -14.05 13.25
N SER A 58 -6.55 -13.15 13.69
CA SER A 58 -7.89 -12.98 13.11
C SER A 58 -7.86 -12.56 11.63
N SER A 59 -6.84 -11.82 11.20
CA SER A 59 -6.63 -11.48 9.79
C SER A 59 -6.19 -12.70 8.97
N GLU A 60 -5.31 -13.56 9.49
CA GLU A 60 -4.89 -14.79 8.81
C GLU A 60 -6.02 -15.84 8.77
N GLU A 61 -6.81 -15.95 9.84
CA GLU A 61 -8.03 -16.78 9.85
C GLU A 61 -9.02 -16.34 8.77
N ALA A 62 -9.27 -15.03 8.63
CA ALA A 62 -10.12 -14.49 7.57
C ALA A 62 -9.52 -14.71 6.16
N ARG A 63 -8.20 -14.56 6.00
CA ARG A 63 -7.50 -14.82 4.74
C ARG A 63 -7.62 -16.28 4.30
N LEU A 64 -7.41 -17.22 5.22
CA LEU A 64 -7.54 -18.67 4.98
C LEU A 64 -8.99 -19.08 4.68
N GLN A 65 -9.98 -18.43 5.31
CA GLN A 65 -11.40 -18.65 4.99
C GLN A 65 -11.74 -18.17 3.57
N ALA A 66 -11.23 -17.02 3.14
CA ALA A 66 -11.40 -16.52 1.77
C ALA A 66 -10.70 -17.41 0.72
N GLU A 67 -9.47 -17.83 1.00
CA GLU A 67 -8.70 -18.75 0.15
C GLU A 67 -9.44 -20.08 -0.05
N LYS A 68 -10.00 -20.65 1.03
CA LYS A 68 -10.83 -21.86 0.98
C LYS A 68 -12.14 -21.67 0.22
N ALA A 69 -12.77 -20.49 0.32
CA ALA A 69 -13.98 -20.19 -0.45
C ALA A 69 -13.69 -20.19 -1.96
N ILE A 70 -12.62 -19.52 -2.38
CA ILE A 70 -12.17 -19.46 -3.79
C ILE A 70 -11.82 -20.86 -4.32
N GLU A 71 -11.21 -21.72 -3.50
CA GLU A 71 -10.95 -23.11 -3.89
C GLU A 71 -12.25 -23.89 -4.13
N ILE A 72 -13.22 -23.78 -3.23
CA ILE A 72 -14.53 -24.45 -3.36
C ILE A 72 -15.29 -23.94 -4.59
N GLU A 73 -15.28 -22.63 -4.85
CA GLU A 73 -15.86 -22.05 -6.07
C GLU A 73 -15.19 -22.60 -7.33
N THR A 74 -13.85 -22.65 -7.36
CA THR A 74 -13.07 -23.21 -8.48
C THR A 74 -13.37 -24.70 -8.71
N GLN A 75 -13.50 -25.50 -7.65
CA GLN A 75 -13.87 -26.92 -7.74
C GLN A 75 -15.31 -27.09 -8.25
N LEU A 76 -16.23 -26.23 -7.81
CA LEU A 76 -17.64 -26.22 -8.20
C LEU A 76 -17.82 -25.81 -9.68
N GLU A 77 -17.04 -24.85 -10.18
CA GLU A 77 -16.99 -24.50 -11.61
C GLU A 77 -16.48 -25.65 -12.48
N ARG A 78 -15.40 -26.33 -12.06
CA ARG A 78 -14.91 -27.54 -12.76
C ARG A 78 -15.96 -28.65 -12.82
N CYS A 79 -16.68 -28.87 -11.73
CA CYS A 79 -17.77 -29.85 -11.68
C CYS A 79 -18.93 -29.48 -12.63
N LYS A 80 -19.34 -28.19 -12.67
CA LYS A 80 -20.32 -27.69 -13.65
C LYS A 80 -19.87 -27.87 -15.10
N TYR A 81 -18.59 -27.59 -15.40
CA TYR A 81 -18.04 -27.75 -16.74
C TYR A 81 -18.14 -29.20 -17.23
N GLU A 82 -17.66 -30.16 -16.44
CA GLU A 82 -17.75 -31.59 -16.80
C GLU A 82 -19.21 -32.07 -16.86
N MET A 83 -20.12 -31.56 -16.01
CA MET A 83 -21.54 -31.88 -16.09
C MET A 83 -22.15 -31.41 -17.42
N ASN A 84 -21.93 -30.15 -17.80
CA ASN A 84 -22.44 -29.58 -19.04
C ASN A 84 -21.88 -30.34 -20.27
N ARG A 85 -20.58 -30.64 -20.26
CA ARG A 85 -19.93 -31.44 -21.31
C ARG A 85 -20.57 -32.82 -21.46
N ASN A 86 -20.79 -33.53 -20.36
CA ASN A 86 -21.47 -34.84 -20.38
C ASN A 86 -22.93 -34.73 -20.87
N GLU A 87 -23.59 -33.59 -20.66
CA GLU A 87 -24.94 -33.32 -21.19
C GLU A 87 -24.92 -33.04 -22.70
N GLU A 88 -23.90 -32.33 -23.20
CA GLU A 88 -23.67 -32.08 -24.63
C GLU A 88 -23.32 -33.38 -25.38
N GLU A 89 -22.44 -34.22 -24.84
CA GLU A 89 -22.12 -35.54 -25.39
C GLU A 89 -23.39 -36.43 -25.46
N LYS A 90 -24.24 -36.43 -24.42
CA LYS A 90 -25.55 -37.12 -24.44
C LYS A 90 -26.51 -36.55 -25.50
N ARG A 91 -26.58 -35.21 -25.65
CA ARG A 91 -27.37 -34.55 -26.70
C ARG A 91 -26.90 -34.93 -28.11
N LEU A 92 -25.59 -35.11 -28.31
CA LEU A 92 -25.03 -35.54 -29.60
C LEU A 92 -25.46 -36.98 -29.94
N TYR A 93 -25.28 -37.92 -29.01
CA TYR A 93 -25.69 -39.31 -29.23
C TYR A 93 -27.20 -39.45 -29.46
N ALA A 94 -28.04 -38.67 -28.76
CA ALA A 94 -29.48 -38.68 -28.97
C ALA A 94 -29.89 -38.25 -30.40
N ARG A 95 -29.18 -37.29 -31.02
CA ARG A 95 -29.38 -36.91 -32.43
C ARG A 95 -28.98 -38.04 -33.37
N GLN A 96 -27.78 -38.60 -33.18
CA GLN A 96 -27.26 -39.70 -34.01
C GLN A 96 -28.18 -40.93 -33.98
N ILE A 97 -28.72 -41.28 -32.81
CA ILE A 97 -29.70 -42.37 -32.68
C ILE A 97 -30.96 -42.04 -33.49
N SER A 98 -31.51 -40.83 -33.37
CA SER A 98 -32.71 -40.43 -34.12
C SER A 98 -32.49 -40.36 -35.64
N GLU A 99 -31.30 -39.97 -36.10
CA GLU A 99 -30.90 -40.03 -37.51
C GLU A 99 -30.83 -41.50 -38.00
N CYS A 100 -30.26 -42.41 -37.21
CA CYS A 100 -30.26 -43.84 -37.52
C CYS A 100 -31.68 -44.44 -37.52
N GLU A 101 -32.55 -44.06 -36.57
CA GLU A 101 -33.95 -44.49 -36.52
C GLU A 101 -34.74 -44.04 -37.76
N GLN A 102 -34.51 -42.81 -38.24
CA GLN A 102 -35.10 -42.32 -39.49
C GLN A 102 -34.65 -43.13 -40.70
N ILE A 103 -33.35 -43.43 -40.81
CA ILE A 103 -32.78 -44.25 -41.91
C ILE A 103 -33.29 -45.70 -41.85
N ILE A 104 -33.39 -46.28 -40.65
CA ILE A 104 -33.98 -47.62 -40.47
C ILE A 104 -35.46 -47.60 -40.86
N SER A 105 -36.21 -46.56 -40.48
CA SER A 105 -37.62 -46.41 -40.84
C SER A 105 -37.82 -46.31 -42.36
N THR A 106 -37.03 -45.52 -43.09
CA THR A 106 -37.13 -45.46 -44.56
C THR A 106 -36.76 -46.79 -45.21
N LEU A 107 -35.65 -47.42 -44.79
CA LEU A 107 -35.24 -48.74 -45.31
C LEU A 107 -36.28 -49.84 -45.06
N VAL A 108 -36.94 -49.85 -43.90
CA VAL A 108 -38.03 -50.80 -43.60
C VAL A 108 -39.26 -50.53 -44.47
N ASN A 109 -39.66 -49.26 -44.62
CA ASN A 109 -40.78 -48.88 -45.48
C ASN A 109 -40.52 -49.24 -46.96
N ASP A 110 -39.31 -48.99 -47.47
CA ASP A 110 -38.95 -49.31 -48.86
C ASP A 110 -38.78 -50.83 -49.06
N SER A 111 -38.27 -51.56 -48.07
CA SER A 111 -38.29 -53.03 -48.07
C SER A 111 -39.72 -53.59 -48.14
N VAL A 112 -40.67 -52.99 -47.41
CA VAL A 112 -42.10 -53.36 -47.46
C VAL A 112 -42.72 -53.04 -48.84
N LYS A 113 -42.42 -51.89 -49.44
CA LYS A 113 -42.85 -51.55 -50.82
C LYS A 113 -42.31 -52.56 -51.82
N ASN A 114 -40.99 -52.76 -51.84
CA ASN A 114 -40.31 -53.66 -52.78
C ASN A 114 -40.80 -55.11 -52.64
N ARG A 115 -41.12 -55.56 -51.41
CA ARG A 115 -41.74 -56.87 -51.16
C ARG A 115 -43.16 -56.94 -51.73
N ASN A 116 -43.98 -55.90 -51.55
CA ASN A 116 -45.34 -55.86 -52.12
C ASN A 116 -45.29 -55.84 -53.67
N GLU A 117 -44.47 -54.97 -54.26
CA GLU A 117 -44.25 -54.91 -55.71
C GLU A 117 -43.74 -56.26 -56.26
N ALA A 118 -42.84 -56.94 -55.54
CA ALA A 118 -42.40 -58.28 -55.93
C ALA A 118 -43.51 -59.35 -55.87
N GLU A 119 -44.50 -59.25 -54.96
CA GLU A 119 -45.68 -60.13 -54.99
C GLU A 119 -46.65 -59.76 -56.12
N GLU A 120 -46.88 -58.46 -56.39
CA GLU A 120 -47.68 -58.01 -57.53
C GLU A 120 -47.06 -58.45 -58.86
N LEU A 121 -45.75 -58.29 -59.01
CA LEU A 121 -45.00 -58.79 -60.17
C LEU A 121 -44.99 -60.31 -60.25
N LYS A 122 -45.01 -61.07 -59.15
CA LYS A 122 -45.19 -62.54 -59.19
C LYS A 122 -46.59 -62.92 -59.69
N LEU A 123 -47.64 -62.24 -59.22
CA LEU A 123 -49.02 -62.48 -59.67
C LEU A 123 -49.17 -62.13 -61.16
N GLU A 124 -48.65 -60.98 -61.57
CA GLU A 124 -48.68 -60.53 -62.96
C GLU A 124 -47.80 -61.41 -63.85
N VAL A 125 -46.62 -61.86 -63.40
CA VAL A 125 -45.81 -62.87 -64.09
C VAL A 125 -46.53 -64.23 -64.16
N ALA A 126 -47.25 -64.67 -63.13
CA ALA A 126 -48.03 -65.91 -63.20
C ALA A 126 -49.14 -65.81 -64.27
N LYS A 127 -49.83 -64.66 -64.31
CA LYS A 127 -50.79 -64.30 -65.37
C LYS A 127 -50.13 -64.23 -66.75
N TRP A 128 -48.96 -63.61 -66.88
CA TRP A 128 -48.17 -63.62 -68.11
C TRP A 128 -47.58 -64.98 -68.45
N ARG A 129 -47.38 -65.91 -67.50
CA ARG A 129 -46.93 -67.29 -67.77
C ARG A 129 -48.07 -68.18 -68.26
N VAL A 130 -49.28 -67.99 -67.76
CA VAL A 130 -50.49 -68.61 -68.34
C VAL A 130 -50.75 -68.05 -69.74
N ALA A 131 -50.64 -66.73 -69.90
CA ALA A 131 -50.73 -66.09 -71.21
C ALA A 131 -49.57 -66.51 -72.14
N GLU A 132 -48.34 -66.64 -71.65
CA GLU A 132 -47.16 -67.12 -72.40
C GLU A 132 -47.30 -68.61 -72.72
N ALA A 133 -47.96 -69.45 -71.92
CA ALA A 133 -48.25 -70.82 -72.34
C ALA A 133 -49.16 -70.80 -73.58
N ALA A 134 -50.32 -70.13 -73.46
CA ALA A 134 -51.28 -69.92 -74.56
C ALA A 134 -50.78 -69.01 -75.69
N ALA A 135 -49.61 -68.37 -75.53
CA ALA A 135 -48.99 -67.48 -76.49
C ALA A 135 -47.61 -67.94 -76.97
N ARG A 136 -46.98 -68.99 -76.41
CA ARG A 136 -45.90 -69.80 -77.02
C ARG A 136 -46.51 -70.84 -77.94
N GLU A 137 -47.62 -71.44 -77.50
CA GLU A 137 -48.55 -72.17 -78.37
C GLU A 137 -48.88 -71.36 -79.64
N LYS A 138 -48.90 -70.02 -79.53
CA LYS A 138 -48.92 -69.09 -80.67
C LYS A 138 -47.52 -68.76 -81.21
N LEU A 139 -46.65 -68.04 -80.49
CA LEU A 139 -45.35 -67.50 -80.96
C LEU A 139 -44.30 -68.53 -81.38
N LEU A 140 -44.51 -69.84 -81.18
CA LEU A 140 -43.79 -70.88 -81.95
C LEU A 140 -43.98 -70.70 -83.47
N SER A 141 -45.07 -70.06 -83.90
CA SER A 141 -45.33 -69.64 -85.28
C SER A 141 -44.68 -68.32 -85.71
N ILE A 142 -44.09 -67.52 -84.81
CA ILE A 142 -43.73 -66.10 -85.08
C ILE A 142 -42.30 -65.69 -84.61
N THR A 143 -41.70 -66.35 -83.62
CA THR A 143 -40.45 -65.84 -82.99
C THR A 143 -39.23 -65.91 -83.91
N GLN A 144 -38.87 -64.80 -84.58
CA GLN A 144 -37.83 -64.80 -85.64
C GLN A 144 -36.75 -63.66 -85.62
N LEU A 145 -36.81 -62.55 -84.84
CA LEU A 145 -35.86 -61.38 -84.90
C LEU A 145 -35.56 -60.62 -83.52
N ASN A 146 -34.66 -59.57 -83.46
CA ASN A 146 -33.78 -59.12 -82.28
C ASN A 146 -33.82 -57.60 -81.73
N GLN A 147 -32.79 -57.04 -80.97
CA GLN A 147 -32.86 -55.92 -79.90
C GLN A 147 -31.54 -55.02 -79.49
N SER A 148 -31.57 -53.94 -78.61
CA SER A 148 -30.50 -53.15 -77.73
C SER A 148 -29.99 -51.64 -78.04
N ILE A 149 -29.29 -50.65 -77.32
CA ILE A 149 -28.56 -50.18 -76.00
C ILE A 149 -28.64 -48.56 -75.75
N ALA A 150 -27.91 -47.55 -75.07
CA ALA A 150 -26.72 -47.10 -74.15
C ALA A 150 -26.80 -45.50 -73.71
N VAL A 151 -26.00 -44.55 -73.03
CA VAL A 151 -24.85 -44.19 -72.01
C VAL A 151 -24.60 -42.56 -71.94
N SER A 152 -23.91 -41.60 -71.15
CA SER A 152 -23.02 -41.16 -69.91
C SER A 152 -23.04 -39.54 -69.65
N THR A 153 -22.36 -38.57 -68.87
CA THR A 153 -21.31 -38.15 -67.76
C THR A 153 -21.34 -36.54 -67.46
N ALA A 154 -20.65 -35.59 -66.68
CA ALA A 154 -19.57 -35.20 -65.62
C ALA A 154 -19.69 -33.60 -65.18
N ALA A 155 -18.99 -32.66 -64.39
CA ALA A 155 -17.82 -32.24 -63.43
C ALA A 155 -18.11 -30.80 -62.68
N GLN A 156 -17.40 -29.84 -61.92
CA GLN A 156 -16.10 -29.32 -61.21
C GLN A 156 -16.39 -28.03 -60.21
N HIS A 157 -15.65 -27.07 -59.49
CA HIS A 157 -14.26 -26.47 -59.12
C HIS A 157 -14.15 -25.51 -57.76
N ALA A 158 -13.28 -24.42 -57.56
CA ALA A 158 -12.90 -23.59 -56.27
C ALA A 158 -12.38 -22.05 -56.45
N GLN A 159 -11.87 -21.04 -55.60
CA GLN A 159 -11.23 -20.64 -54.22
C GLN A 159 -11.49 -19.10 -53.74
N HIS A 160 -10.86 -18.14 -52.92
CA HIS A 160 -9.64 -17.78 -52.00
C HIS A 160 -9.77 -16.40 -51.11
N ASN A 161 -8.83 -15.86 -50.20
CA ASN A 161 -8.92 -14.55 -49.33
C ASN A 161 -7.61 -13.82 -48.64
N LEU A 162 -7.62 -12.65 -47.86
CA LEU A 162 -6.46 -11.86 -47.16
C LEU A 162 -6.70 -10.73 -46.00
N THR A 163 -5.69 -10.12 -45.26
CA THR A 163 -5.79 -9.21 -43.98
C THR A 163 -4.83 -7.92 -43.69
N GLN A 164 -4.38 -7.52 -42.43
CA GLN A 164 -4.04 -6.08 -41.92
C GLN A 164 -2.84 -5.70 -40.89
N SER A 165 -2.83 -4.60 -40.01
CA SER A 165 -1.62 -3.76 -39.53
C SER A 165 -1.43 -3.00 -38.11
N SER A 166 -0.16 -2.72 -37.64
CA SER A 166 0.54 -1.56 -36.88
C SER A 166 0.47 -1.10 -35.33
N PRO A 167 1.52 -0.39 -34.71
CA PRO A 167 1.71 -0.08 -33.23
C PRO A 167 2.22 1.37 -32.74
N ARG A 168 2.52 1.65 -31.42
CA ARG A 168 3.12 2.94 -30.80
C ARG A 168 3.79 2.85 -29.35
N THR A 169 4.39 3.95 -28.78
CA THR A 169 5.28 4.03 -27.54
C THR A 169 5.20 5.34 -26.65
N ILE A 170 5.66 5.36 -25.35
CA ILE A 170 5.70 6.52 -24.35
C ILE A 170 6.88 6.45 -23.28
N SER A 171 7.26 7.57 -22.56
CA SER A 171 8.27 7.66 -21.43
C SER A 171 8.04 8.90 -20.43
N PRO A 172 8.96 9.50 -19.61
CA PRO A 172 9.17 9.34 -18.13
C PRO A 172 9.09 10.64 -17.19
N PRO A 173 9.37 10.58 -15.85
CA PRO A 173 9.25 11.71 -14.86
C PRO A 173 10.52 12.15 -14.01
N PRO A 174 10.50 13.25 -13.18
CA PRO A 174 11.69 13.92 -12.57
C PRO A 174 11.74 14.14 -11.01
N TYR A 175 12.75 14.89 -10.49
CA TYR A 175 13.13 15.13 -9.05
C TYR A 175 12.80 16.55 -8.47
N ARG A 176 13.10 16.83 -7.17
CA ARG A 176 12.58 17.98 -6.35
C ARG A 176 13.61 18.66 -5.39
N PRO A 177 13.50 19.97 -5.03
CA PRO A 177 14.41 20.69 -4.10
C PRO A 177 13.83 21.10 -2.72
N MET A 178 14.65 21.72 -1.85
CA MET A 178 14.40 22.07 -0.43
C MET A 178 13.91 23.54 -0.19
N HIS A 179 13.60 23.91 1.06
CA HIS A 179 12.94 25.17 1.45
C HIS A 179 13.74 26.08 2.42
N ARG A 180 13.27 27.33 2.56
CA ARG A 180 13.89 28.47 3.27
C ARG A 180 13.06 28.84 4.52
N VAL A 181 13.72 29.15 5.64
CA VAL A 181 13.09 29.57 6.91
C VAL A 181 12.98 31.10 6.98
N GLN A 182 12.00 31.60 7.75
CA GLN A 182 11.70 33.03 7.94
C GLN A 182 12.33 33.60 9.23
N GLU A 183 12.55 34.91 9.27
CA GLU A 183 13.11 35.65 10.42
C GLU A 183 12.03 36.14 11.40
N PRO A 184 12.36 36.36 12.69
CA PRO A 184 11.40 36.76 13.73
C PRO A 184 11.02 38.27 13.73
N ASN A 185 9.99 38.61 14.51
CA ASN A 185 9.34 39.91 14.54
C ASN A 185 10.10 40.96 15.41
N PRO A 186 10.45 42.15 14.88
CA PRO A 186 11.26 43.15 15.60
C PRO A 186 10.54 43.95 16.71
N ASN A 187 9.25 43.72 16.98
CA ASN A 187 8.53 44.45 18.02
C ASN A 187 8.76 43.91 19.45
N ASP A 188 9.03 42.62 19.62
CA ASP A 188 9.15 42.00 20.95
C ASP A 188 10.43 42.42 21.71
N GLU A 189 11.48 42.81 20.97
CA GLU A 189 12.78 43.21 21.52
C GLU A 189 12.68 44.50 22.38
N ARG A 190 11.81 45.45 21.99
CA ARG A 190 11.74 46.78 22.61
C ARG A 190 11.18 46.76 24.04
N ALA A 191 10.21 45.89 24.31
CA ALA A 191 9.63 45.75 25.65
C ALA A 191 10.67 45.17 26.64
N TYR A 192 11.42 44.16 26.21
CA TYR A 192 12.46 43.49 26.99
C TYR A 192 13.63 44.43 27.37
N LEU A 193 13.99 45.40 26.51
CA LEU A 193 15.03 46.38 26.84
C LEU A 193 14.67 47.31 28.01
N ILE A 194 13.41 47.72 28.15
CA ILE A 194 13.00 48.72 29.14
C ILE A 194 13.07 48.15 30.58
N GLU A 195 12.58 46.92 30.78
CA GLU A 195 12.64 46.27 32.10
C GLU A 195 14.10 45.95 32.52
N LYS A 196 14.95 45.61 31.54
CA LYS A 196 16.39 45.42 31.74
C LYS A 196 17.08 46.70 32.23
N GLN A 197 16.71 47.86 31.69
CA GLN A 197 17.33 49.15 32.00
C GLN A 197 17.05 49.64 33.43
N SER A 198 15.85 49.42 33.99
CA SER A 198 15.54 49.90 35.36
C SER A 198 16.25 49.07 36.43
N LYS A 199 16.29 47.74 36.28
CA LYS A 199 17.05 46.81 37.14
C LYS A 199 18.56 47.10 37.09
N GLN A 200 19.06 47.51 35.93
CA GLN A 200 20.46 47.90 35.74
C GLN A 200 20.85 49.17 36.52
N ALA A 201 19.92 50.08 36.83
CA ALA A 201 20.22 51.31 37.58
C ALA A 201 20.51 51.05 39.07
N GLN A 202 19.69 50.26 39.75
CA GLN A 202 19.95 49.89 41.16
C GLN A 202 21.21 49.03 41.29
N LEU A 203 21.43 48.11 40.35
CA LEU A 203 22.65 47.29 40.29
C LEU A 203 23.90 48.16 40.03
N ALA A 204 23.82 49.19 39.19
CA ALA A 204 24.94 50.11 38.96
C ALA A 204 25.35 50.85 40.24
N LEU A 205 24.39 51.33 41.05
CA LEU A 205 24.69 51.95 42.35
C LEU A 205 25.37 50.96 43.32
N GLN A 206 24.82 49.75 43.46
CA GLN A 206 25.41 48.71 44.31
C GLN A 206 26.83 48.32 43.87
N LEU A 207 27.07 48.21 42.56
CA LEU A 207 28.40 47.95 41.99
C LEU A 207 29.34 49.13 42.18
N GLN A 208 28.86 50.37 42.16
CA GLN A 208 29.65 51.58 42.43
C GLN A 208 30.05 51.65 43.91
N ASP A 209 29.15 51.38 44.84
CA ASP A 209 29.44 51.31 46.28
C ASP A 209 30.44 50.19 46.60
N LEU A 210 30.23 48.99 46.03
CA LEU A 210 31.17 47.88 46.13
C LEU A 210 32.54 48.23 45.53
N LYS A 211 32.57 48.91 44.37
CA LYS A 211 33.82 49.37 43.75
C LYS A 211 34.57 50.35 44.67
N ASN A 212 33.88 51.31 45.28
CA ASN A 212 34.49 52.26 46.23
C ASN A 212 35.08 51.54 47.45
N VAL A 213 34.31 50.62 48.06
CA VAL A 213 34.75 49.81 49.21
C VAL A 213 35.94 48.90 48.86
N ILE A 214 35.92 48.27 47.69
CA ILE A 214 37.01 47.40 47.23
C ILE A 214 38.26 48.22 46.88
N GLN A 215 38.12 49.37 46.19
CA GLN A 215 39.25 50.24 45.85
C GLN A 215 40.02 50.71 47.09
N SER A 216 39.35 51.02 48.21
CA SER A 216 40.00 51.33 49.50
C SER A 216 40.82 50.18 50.11
N LYS A 217 40.76 48.98 49.53
CA LYS A 217 41.42 47.73 49.98
C LYS A 217 42.20 47.04 48.87
N THR A 218 42.28 47.61 47.67
CA THR A 218 43.02 47.04 46.54
C THR A 218 44.52 47.11 46.82
N ILE A 219 45.22 45.98 46.63
CA ILE A 219 46.68 45.90 46.72
C ILE A 219 47.24 46.25 45.34
N GLU A 220 47.95 47.37 45.23
CA GLU A 220 48.65 47.74 43.99
C GLU A 220 49.72 46.69 43.66
N GLY A 221 49.82 46.34 42.37
CA GLY A 221 50.69 45.26 41.87
C GLY A 221 50.06 43.87 41.78
N GLN A 222 48.82 43.66 42.23
CA GLN A 222 48.10 42.36 42.09
C GLN A 222 47.05 42.32 40.97
N LYS A 223 46.97 43.32 40.08
CA LYS A 223 46.06 43.26 38.92
C LYS A 223 46.49 42.18 37.92
N THR A 224 45.55 41.39 37.44
CA THR A 224 45.78 40.43 36.35
C THR A 224 45.67 41.10 34.98
N GLN A 225 46.12 40.40 33.92
CA GLN A 225 45.94 40.89 32.55
C GLN A 225 44.45 41.14 32.23
N LEU A 226 43.55 40.26 32.67
CA LEU A 226 42.11 40.40 32.43
C LEU A 226 41.51 41.61 33.15
N ASP A 227 42.04 42.01 34.31
CA ASP A 227 41.63 43.24 34.99
C ASP A 227 42.04 44.48 34.20
N MET A 228 43.24 44.48 33.62
CA MET A 228 43.75 45.57 32.78
C MET A 228 42.98 45.65 31.45
N ASP A 229 42.74 44.52 30.79
CA ASP A 229 41.93 44.43 29.58
C ASP A 229 40.49 44.90 29.84
N TYR A 230 39.92 44.53 30.99
CA TYR A 230 38.58 44.98 31.41
C TYR A 230 38.54 46.48 31.69
N GLU A 231 39.52 47.04 32.42
CA GLU A 231 39.62 48.47 32.67
C GLU A 231 39.80 49.27 31.37
N GLN A 232 40.57 48.76 30.40
CA GLN A 232 40.72 49.37 29.08
C GLN A 232 39.41 49.36 28.28
N ASN A 233 38.72 48.22 28.21
CA ASN A 233 37.41 48.13 27.54
C ASN A 233 36.37 49.06 28.20
N LEU A 234 36.35 49.11 29.54
CA LEU A 234 35.46 49.98 30.31
C LEU A 234 35.78 51.47 30.10
N ALA A 235 37.05 51.85 29.97
CA ALA A 235 37.47 53.22 29.66
C ALA A 235 37.07 53.67 28.23
N VAL A 236 37.04 52.74 27.28
CA VAL A 236 36.49 52.94 25.91
C VAL A 236 34.95 52.93 25.91
N GLY A 237 34.31 52.56 27.02
CA GLY A 237 32.86 52.44 27.15
C GLY A 237 32.27 51.19 26.49
N ASP A 238 33.11 50.23 26.10
CA ASP A 238 32.66 49.01 25.46
C ASP A 238 32.14 47.97 26.46
N ASN A 239 31.12 47.24 26.04
CA ASN A 239 30.51 46.15 26.78
C ASN A 239 30.19 45.00 25.81
N LYS A 240 29.90 43.81 26.35
CA LYS A 240 29.62 42.58 25.57
C LYS A 240 28.71 42.80 24.35
N TYR A 241 27.68 43.65 24.45
CA TYR A 241 26.74 43.87 23.36
C TYR A 241 27.26 44.86 22.31
N SER A 242 27.94 45.95 22.70
CA SER A 242 28.55 46.88 21.73
C SER A 242 29.71 46.23 20.99
N THR A 243 30.53 45.41 21.66
CA THR A 243 31.61 44.63 21.03
C THR A 243 31.06 43.63 20.02
N ILE A 244 29.99 42.89 20.35
CA ILE A 244 29.35 41.96 19.42
C ILE A 244 28.76 42.71 18.21
N GLN A 245 28.05 43.82 18.41
CA GLN A 245 27.50 44.62 17.31
C GLN A 245 28.60 45.17 16.38
N LYS A 246 29.72 45.64 16.93
CA LYS A 246 30.91 46.06 16.17
C LYS A 246 31.47 44.90 15.34
N ALA A 247 31.71 43.75 15.96
CA ALA A 247 32.28 42.55 15.30
C ALA A 247 31.33 41.90 14.27
N SER A 248 30.01 41.96 14.48
CA SER A 248 29.02 41.43 13.54
C SER A 248 28.68 42.40 12.39
N SER A 249 29.20 43.62 12.40
CA SER A 249 28.90 44.62 11.35
C SER A 249 29.45 44.21 9.96
N GLY A 250 28.92 44.82 8.90
CA GLY A 250 29.28 44.53 7.51
C GLY A 250 28.62 43.29 6.89
N THR A 251 29.12 42.86 5.74
CA THR A 251 28.63 41.68 5.00
C THR A 251 29.39 40.42 5.41
N ALA A 252 28.83 39.24 5.12
CA ALA A 252 29.50 37.96 5.37
C ALA A 252 30.88 37.89 4.67
N SER A 253 30.98 38.26 3.38
CA SER A 253 32.26 38.32 2.67
C SER A 253 33.26 39.28 3.32
N LYS A 254 32.81 40.45 3.81
CA LYS A 254 33.72 41.41 4.47
C LYS A 254 34.26 40.86 5.79
N ARG A 255 33.41 40.18 6.59
CA ARG A 255 33.86 39.52 7.84
C ARG A 255 34.76 38.32 7.56
N MET A 256 34.50 37.54 6.50
CA MET A 256 35.38 36.43 6.09
C MET A 256 36.75 36.93 5.62
N ALA A 257 36.81 38.01 4.84
CA ALA A 257 38.08 38.63 4.45
C ALA A 257 38.86 39.15 5.66
N MET A 258 38.20 39.93 6.54
CA MET A 258 38.81 40.42 7.78
C MET A 258 39.27 39.31 8.74
N LEU A 259 38.72 38.10 8.65
CA LEU A 259 39.15 36.93 9.41
C LEU A 259 40.30 36.15 8.72
N GLN A 260 40.50 36.36 7.42
CA GLN A 260 41.59 35.78 6.63
C GLN A 260 42.84 36.68 6.61
N ASP A 261 42.70 37.96 6.97
CA ASP A 261 43.77 38.96 7.10
C ASP A 261 44.34 39.06 8.54
N LEU A 262 43.94 38.17 9.47
CA LEU A 262 44.30 38.13 10.91
C LEU A 262 45.24 36.97 11.27
#